data_AF-A0A349PZI7-F1
#
_entry.id   AF-A0A349PZI7-F1
#
_cell.length_a   1.000
_cell.length_b   1.000
_cell.length_c   1.000
_cell.angle_alpha   90.00
_cell.angle_beta   90.00
_cell.angle_gamma   90.00
#
_symmetry.space_group_name_H-M   'P 1'
#
loop_
_entity.id
_entity.type
_entity.pdbx_description
1 polymer ?
#
loop_
_entity_poly.entity_id
_entity_poly.type
_entity_poly.pdbx_seq_one_letter_code
_entity_poly.pdbx_strand_id
1 'polypeptide(L)'
;MGLAFTIDSPIRVAKYGISSVIAFADDELIEKMRAFYSEKFDVPYQEITKKFHDYRAKRITSYLNLVDKIVKNKFENFKTELAESKVALENYIAMLPNKSEIK
;
A
#
# COMPACT_ATOMS: atom_id res chain seq x y z
N MET A 1 16.25 7.05 -4.01
CA MET A 1 14.98 6.54 -4.58
C MET A 1 14.04 7.71 -4.80
N GLY A 2 13.30 7.76 -5.92
CA GLY A 2 12.39 8.88 -6.21
C GLY A 2 11.12 8.85 -5.36
N LEU A 3 10.57 10.02 -5.02
CA LEU A 3 9.37 10.16 -4.19
C LEU A 3 8.19 9.34 -4.73
N ALA A 4 7.98 9.37 -6.05
CA ALA A 4 6.93 8.62 -6.74
C ALA A 4 7.07 7.08 -6.64
N PHE A 5 8.28 6.56 -6.42
CA PHE A 5 8.49 5.11 -6.22
C PHE A 5 8.18 4.69 -4.79
N THR A 6 8.60 5.50 -3.82
CA THR A 6 8.43 5.18 -2.39
C THR A 6 6.96 5.20 -1.96
N ILE A 7 6.16 6.12 -2.52
CA ILE A 7 4.74 6.22 -2.19
C ILE A 7 3.93 5.02 -2.70
N ASP A 8 4.33 4.45 -3.84
CA ASP A 8 3.62 3.33 -4.46
C ASP A 8 3.97 1.96 -3.85
N SER A 9 5.21 1.81 -3.39
CA SER A 9 5.78 0.53 -2.98
C SER A 9 4.96 -0.26 -1.94
N PRO A 10 4.47 0.34 -0.83
CA PRO A 10 3.75 -0.40 0.21
C PRO A 10 2.50 -1.10 -0.31
N ILE A 11 1.75 -0.47 -1.22
CA ILE A 11 0.52 -1.03 -1.78
C ILE A 11 0.80 -2.33 -2.57
N ARG A 12 2.01 -2.48 -3.11
CA ARG A 12 2.40 -3.63 -3.93
C ARG A 12 2.99 -4.78 -3.10
N VAL A 13 3.90 -4.46 -2.19
CA VAL A 13 4.75 -5.47 -1.54
C VAL A 13 4.35 -5.80 -0.10
N ALA A 14 3.56 -4.95 0.58
CA ALA A 14 3.26 -5.15 2.00
C ALA A 14 2.49 -6.45 2.30
N LYS A 15 1.67 -6.94 1.35
CA LYS A 15 0.97 -8.23 1.50
C LYS A 15 1.91 -9.44 1.65
N TYR A 16 3.15 -9.31 1.19
CA TYR A 16 4.19 -10.33 1.32
C TYR A 16 5.05 -10.16 2.58
N GLY A 17 4.70 -9.22 3.48
CA GLY A 17 5.49 -8.93 4.68
C GLY A 17 6.78 -8.16 4.42
N ILE A 18 6.99 -7.61 3.21
CA ILE A 18 8.19 -6.85 2.86
C ILE A 18 8.08 -5.43 3.41
N SER A 19 9.05 -5.02 4.22
CA SER A 19 9.14 -3.65 4.74
C SER A 19 9.41 -2.65 3.62
N SER A 20 8.68 -1.53 3.61
CA SER A 20 8.82 -0.45 2.64
C SER A 20 8.74 0.91 3.32
N VAL A 21 9.16 1.97 2.61
CA VAL A 21 9.22 3.35 3.14
C VAL A 21 8.41 4.27 2.24
N ILE A 22 7.66 5.20 2.85
CA ILE A 22 6.93 6.28 2.16
C ILE A 22 7.61 7.62 2.51
N ALA A 23 8.01 8.40 1.50
CA ALA A 23 8.57 9.72 1.72
C ALA A 23 7.46 10.80 1.74
N PHE A 24 7.32 11.54 2.85
CA PHE A 24 6.31 12.60 3.02
C PHE A 24 6.78 14.00 2.61
N ALA A 25 7.73 14.07 1.68
CA ALA A 25 8.37 15.32 1.27
C ALA A 25 7.41 16.25 0.49
N ASP A 26 6.47 15.68 -0.26
CA ASP A 26 5.57 16.40 -1.16
C ASP A 26 4.11 15.99 -0.89
N ASP A 27 3.31 16.91 -0.37
CA ASP A 27 1.90 16.67 -0.06
C ASP A 27 0.97 16.73 -1.28
N GLU A 28 1.36 17.41 -2.36
CA GLU A 28 0.60 17.42 -3.61
C GLU A 28 0.70 16.08 -4.32
N LEU A 29 1.90 15.48 -4.32
CA LEU A 29 2.10 14.13 -4.81
C LEU A 29 1.26 13.12 -4.03
N ILE A 30 1.20 13.27 -2.70
CA ILE A 30 0.38 12.40 -1.84
C ILE A 30 -1.10 12.51 -2.18
N GLU A 31 -1.62 13.72 -2.37
CA GLU A 31 -3.03 13.89 -2.71
C GLU A 31 -3.35 13.33 -4.11
N LYS A 32 -2.48 13.54 -5.09
CA LYS A 32 -2.62 12.94 -6.43
C LYS A 32 -2.60 11.40 -6.37
N MET A 33 -1.70 10.82 -5.58
CA MET A 33 -1.63 9.38 -5.38
C MET A 33 -2.87 8.85 -4.65
N ARG A 34 -3.40 9.60 -3.69
CA ARG A 34 -4.64 9.26 -3.00
C ARG A 34 -5.82 9.24 -3.98
N ALA A 35 -5.93 10.25 -4.85
CA ALA A 35 -6.97 10.31 -5.87
C ALA A 35 -6.91 9.10 -6.81
N PHE A 36 -5.73 8.82 -7.36
CA PHE A 36 -5.49 7.68 -8.24
C PHE A 36 -5.87 6.34 -7.60
N TYR A 37 -5.47 6.13 -6.35
CA TYR A 37 -5.79 4.89 -5.65
C TYR A 37 -7.22 4.79 -5.16
N SER A 38 -7.83 5.91 -4.78
CA SER A 38 -9.25 5.94 -4.47
C SER A 38 -10.10 5.54 -5.66
N GLU A 39 -9.82 6.06 -6.85
CA GLU A 39 -10.51 5.66 -8.09
C GLU A 39 -10.30 4.17 -8.40
N LYS A 40 -9.05 3.70 -8.30
CA LYS A 40 -8.70 2.30 -8.61
C LYS A 40 -9.35 1.27 -7.68
N PHE A 41 -9.60 1.64 -6.43
CA PHE A 41 -10.15 0.74 -5.41
C PHE A 41 -11.59 1.11 -5.01
N ASP A 42 -12.24 1.98 -5.79
CA ASP A 42 -13.61 2.46 -5.57
C ASP A 42 -13.86 2.98 -4.14
N VAL A 43 -12.87 3.71 -3.60
CA VAL A 43 -12.93 4.30 -2.26
C VAL A 43 -13.43 5.74 -2.36
N PRO A 44 -14.38 6.17 -1.52
CA PRO A 44 -14.87 7.55 -1.54
C PRO A 44 -13.71 8.53 -1.36
N TYR A 45 -13.63 9.49 -2.28
CA TYR A 45 -12.56 10.50 -2.33
C TYR A 45 -13.15 11.90 -2.28
N GLN A 46 -12.61 12.72 -1.38
CA GLN A 46 -12.90 14.15 -1.31
C GLN A 46 -11.59 14.93 -1.26
N GLU A 47 -11.33 15.74 -2.28
CA GLU A 47 -10.08 16.50 -2.37
C GLU A 47 -9.90 17.42 -1.16
N ILE A 48 -8.72 17.35 -0.52
CA ILE A 48 -8.34 18.24 0.58
C ILE A 48 -7.58 19.41 -0.03
N THR A 49 -8.23 20.56 -0.14
CA THR A 49 -7.58 21.77 -0.69
C THR A 49 -6.68 22.47 0.33
N LYS A 50 -5.72 23.28 -0.16
CA LYS A 50 -4.81 24.08 0.70
C LYS A 50 -5.53 25.13 1.57
N LYS A 51 -6.83 25.36 1.35
CA LYS A 51 -7.67 26.28 2.13
C LYS A 51 -8.06 25.72 3.50
N PHE A 52 -7.89 24.41 3.72
CA PHE A 52 -8.17 23.77 5.00
C PHE A 52 -7.05 24.01 6.02
N HIS A 53 -7.43 24.23 7.28
CA HIS A 53 -6.50 24.15 8.40
C HIS A 53 -5.91 22.73 8.48
N ASP A 54 -4.58 22.65 8.63
CA ASP A 54 -3.78 21.43 8.64
C ASP A 54 -3.95 20.54 7.40
N TYR A 55 -4.15 21.14 6.21
CA TYR A 55 -4.33 20.39 4.96
C TYR A 55 -3.22 19.35 4.73
N ARG A 56 -1.96 19.66 5.03
CA ARG A 56 -0.83 18.72 4.84
C ARG A 56 -0.97 17.48 5.71
N ALA A 57 -1.22 17.66 7.01
CA ALA A 57 -1.40 16.53 7.93
C ALA A 57 -2.62 15.70 7.54
N LYS A 58 -3.73 16.34 7.18
CA LYS A 58 -4.94 15.64 6.73
C LYS A 58 -4.72 14.84 5.44
N ARG A 59 -4.04 15.40 4.44
CA ARG A 59 -3.67 14.69 3.19
C ARG A 59 -2.85 13.44 3.49
N ILE A 60 -1.81 13.57 4.30
CA ILE A 60 -0.94 12.45 4.71
C ILE A 60 -1.76 11.39 5.45
N THR A 61 -2.52 11.77 6.47
CA THR A 61 -3.33 10.84 7.27
C THR A 61 -4.38 10.12 6.41
N SER A 62 -5.11 10.85 5.57
CA SER A 62 -6.10 10.24 4.67
C SER A 62 -5.47 9.27 3.68
N TYR A 63 -4.29 9.58 3.16
CA TYR A 63 -3.55 8.67 2.29
C TYR A 63 -3.07 7.42 3.04
N LEU A 64 -2.48 7.56 4.22
CA LEU A 64 -2.02 6.42 5.02
C LEU A 64 -3.17 5.50 5.44
N ASN A 65 -4.33 6.08 5.80
CA ASN A 65 -5.54 5.30 6.08
C ASN A 65 -6.03 4.51 4.85
N LEU A 66 -5.91 5.09 3.66
CA LEU A 66 -6.24 4.41 2.41
C LEU A 66 -5.26 3.27 2.12
N VAL A 67 -3.96 3.51 2.28
CA VAL A 67 -2.93 2.47 2.14
C VAL A 67 -3.19 1.31 3.11
N ASP A 68 -3.44 1.60 4.39
CA ASP A 68 -3.73 0.59 5.41
C ASP A 68 -4.94 -0.28 5.04
N LYS A 69 -6.04 0.33 4.59
CA LYS A 69 -7.23 -0.39 4.12
C LYS A 69 -6.92 -1.31 2.94
N ILE A 70 -6.21 -0.82 1.93
CA ILE A 70 -5.87 -1.59 0.72
C ILE A 70 -4.94 -2.76 1.09
N VAL A 71 -3.92 -2.51 1.91
CA VAL A 71 -2.95 -3.53 2.33
C VAL A 71 -3.64 -4.63 3.13
N LYS A 72 -4.50 -4.28 4.09
CA LYS A 72 -5.28 -5.26 4.86
C LYS A 72 -6.16 -6.12 3.98
N ASN A 73 -6.91 -5.52 3.06
CA ASN A 73 -7.75 -6.28 2.12
C ASN A 73 -6.91 -7.23 1.24
N LYS A 74 -5.81 -6.73 0.67
CA LYS A 74 -4.88 -7.56 -0.11
C LYS A 74 -4.27 -8.70 0.71
N PHE A 75 -4.00 -8.47 1.99
CA PHE A 75 -3.43 -9.47 2.88
C PHE A 75 -4.44 -10.55 3.23
N GLU A 76 -5.70 -10.20 3.51
CA GLU A 76 -6.76 -11.21 3.70
C GLU A 76 -6.96 -12.05 2.44
N ASN A 77 -7.07 -11.41 1.26
CA ASN A 77 -7.18 -12.14 0.00
C ASN A 77 -5.98 -13.06 -0.25
N PHE A 78 -4.78 -12.60 0.10
CA PHE A 78 -3.56 -13.40 -0.03
C PHE A 78 -3.56 -14.62 0.90
N LYS A 79 -4.04 -14.49 2.15
CA LYS A 79 -4.20 -15.65 3.04
C LYS A 79 -5.18 -16.67 2.48
N THR A 80 -6.34 -16.22 1.99
CA THR A 80 -7.34 -17.10 1.37
C THR A 80 -6.74 -17.80 0.15
N GLU A 81 -6.04 -17.06 -0.71
CA GLU A 81 -5.37 -17.60 -1.89
C GLU A 81 -4.30 -18.65 -1.52
N LEU A 82 -3.51 -18.42 -0.47
CA LEU A 82 -2.54 -19.39 0.02
C LEU A 82 -3.19 -20.65 0.61
N ALA A 83 -4.37 -20.53 1.22
CA ALA A 83 -5.10 -21.65 1.79
C ALA A 83 -5.78 -22.51 0.70
N GLU A 84 -6.26 -21.88 -0.36
CA GLU A 84 -7.01 -22.54 -1.43
C GLU A 84 -6.11 -23.04 -2.58
N SER A 85 -5.01 -22.34 -2.87
CA SER A 85 -4.15 -22.60 -4.02
C SER A 85 -2.76 -23.09 -3.60
N LYS A 86 -2.50 -24.37 -3.86
CA LYS A 86 -1.19 -24.98 -3.69
C LYS A 86 -0.11 -24.30 -4.56
N VAL A 87 -0.48 -23.85 -5.76
CA VAL A 87 0.43 -23.14 -6.67
C VAL A 87 0.84 -21.77 -6.11
N ALA A 88 -0.10 -21.03 -5.51
CA ALA A 88 0.20 -19.75 -4.88
C ALA A 88 1.14 -19.93 -3.69
N LEU A 89 0.94 -20.99 -2.90
CA LEU A 89 1.81 -21.36 -1.79
C LEU A 89 3.23 -21.74 -2.27
N GLU A 90 3.35 -22.59 -3.28
CA GLU A 90 4.65 -22.98 -3.85
C GLU A 90 5.41 -21.77 -4.40
N ASN A 91 4.72 -20.86 -5.10
CA ASN A 91 5.31 -19.61 -5.60
C ASN A 91 5.80 -18.70 -4.48
N TYR A 92 5.02 -18.58 -3.39
CA TYR A 92 5.43 -17.79 -2.23
C TYR A 92 6.67 -18.38 -1.54
N ILE A 93 6.69 -19.70 -1.32
CA ILE A 93 7.85 -20.40 -0.75
C ILE A 93 9.07 -20.25 -1.67
N ALA A 94 8.90 -20.35 -2.98
CA ALA A 94 9.98 -20.15 -3.94
C ALA A 94 10.58 -18.73 -3.86
N MET A 95 9.75 -17.71 -3.62
CA MET A 95 10.20 -16.32 -3.41
C MET A 95 10.97 -16.10 -2.10
N LEU A 96 10.82 -16.95 -1.09
CA LEU A 96 11.56 -16.80 0.16
C LEU A 96 13.06 -17.07 -0.03
N PRO A 97 13.95 -16.32 0.66
CA PRO A 97 15.38 -16.61 0.69
C PRO A 97 15.67 -18.05 1.16
N ASN A 98 16.73 -18.67 0.63
CA ASN A 98 17.13 -20.03 1.00
C ASN A 98 17.60 -20.19 2.48
N LYS A 99 17.65 -19.10 3.24
CA LYS A 99 17.99 -19.09 4.68
C LYS A 99 16.77 -18.81 5.57
N SER A 100 15.56 -18.71 5.00
CA SER A 100 14.35 -18.50 5.79
C SER A 100 14.01 -19.76 6.57
N GLU A 101 13.70 -19.64 7.86
CA GLU A 101 13.34 -20.75 8.76
C GLU A 101 12.11 -21.56 8.30
N ILE A 102 11.35 -21.01 7.35
CA ILE A 102 10.13 -21.59 6.78
C ILE A 102 10.44 -22.46 5.54
N LYS A 103 11.66 -22.37 4.99
CA LYS A 103 12.07 -23.06 3.75
C LYS A 103 12.89 -24.31 4.04
#